data_AF-H2XQ94-F1
#
_entry.id   AF-H2XQ94-F1
#
_cell.length_a   1.000
_cell.length_b   1.000
_cell.length_c   1.000
_cell.angle_alpha   90.00
_cell.angle_beta   90.00
_cell.angle_gamma   90.00
#
_symmetry.space_group_name_H-M   'P 1'
#
loop_
_entity.id
_entity.type
_entity.pdbx_description
1 polymer ?
#
loop_
_entity_poly.entity_id
_entity_poly.type
_entity_poly.pdbx_seq_one_letter_code
_entity_poly.pdbx_strand_id
1 'polypeptide(L)'
;MHRSYQPILPSHNKLLQQRWDSTNYNDHRRRVRSAKSMVDTRAPQTYVHMHLKLKKLQLEEEKMSTIERDNRILLEKMSLVMRTRGRVDNKNDYEYRSLNREKRQKELLRVTRENQHILARITMREPDYSHRKWEQEWQQAEKLMNNIGRYPQNWWKVVEKQRKKKQKRESKSAPTEATSSDEKTIEKSTEDPVAKAVSEKTAEETA
;
A
#
# COMPACT_ATOMS: atom_id res chain seq x y z
N MET A 1 -37.66 -102.00 -30.97
CA MET A 1 -38.72 -101.93 -31.99
C MET A 1 -38.16 -101.24 -33.23
N HIS A 2 -37.76 -102.00 -34.26
CA HIS A 2 -37.30 -101.39 -35.51
C HIS A 2 -38.50 -101.03 -36.37
N ARG A 3 -38.80 -99.73 -36.47
CA ARG A 3 -39.82 -99.21 -37.39
C ARG A 3 -39.30 -99.33 -38.81
N SER A 4 -39.96 -100.12 -39.64
CA SER A 4 -39.62 -100.22 -41.06
C SER A 4 -40.03 -98.92 -41.76
N TYR A 5 -39.18 -98.45 -42.68
CA TYR A 5 -39.48 -97.29 -43.50
C TYR A 5 -40.77 -97.54 -44.29
N GLN A 6 -41.70 -96.58 -44.34
CA GLN A 6 -42.92 -96.66 -45.13
C GLN A 6 -43.04 -95.39 -45.97
N PRO A 7 -42.91 -95.48 -47.31
CA PRO A 7 -43.02 -94.32 -48.17
C PRO A 7 -44.48 -93.85 -48.23
N ILE A 8 -44.66 -92.53 -48.31
CA ILE A 8 -45.99 -91.91 -48.35
C ILE A 8 -46.63 -92.09 -49.74
N LEU A 9 -45.79 -92.21 -50.77
CA LEU A 9 -46.21 -92.46 -52.15
C LEU A 9 -45.83 -93.89 -52.58
N PRO A 10 -46.59 -94.52 -53.50
CA PRO A 10 -46.23 -95.82 -54.04
C PRO A 10 -44.85 -95.77 -54.70
N SER A 11 -43.91 -96.60 -54.22
CA SER A 11 -42.55 -96.68 -54.75
C SER A 11 -42.22 -98.11 -55.18
N HIS A 12 -41.61 -98.29 -56.34
CA HIS A 12 -41.19 -99.61 -56.82
C HIS A 12 -40.00 -100.18 -56.01
N ASN A 13 -39.03 -99.33 -55.62
CA ASN A 13 -37.90 -99.72 -54.77
C ASN A 13 -37.88 -98.93 -53.46
N LYS A 14 -38.16 -99.63 -52.37
CA LYS A 14 -38.32 -99.06 -51.04
C LYS A 14 -37.01 -98.57 -50.40
N LEU A 15 -35.88 -99.22 -50.71
CA LEU A 15 -34.57 -98.87 -50.16
C LEU A 15 -34.04 -97.57 -50.79
N LEU A 16 -34.19 -97.43 -52.10
CA LEU A 16 -33.81 -96.20 -52.81
C LEU A 16 -34.68 -95.03 -52.36
N GLN A 17 -35.99 -95.25 -52.21
CA GLN A 17 -36.90 -94.23 -51.71
C GLN A 17 -36.52 -93.77 -50.29
N GLN A 18 -36.15 -94.69 -49.39
CA GLN A 18 -35.69 -94.34 -48.04
C GLN A 18 -34.45 -93.44 -48.07
N ARG A 19 -33.48 -93.76 -48.93
CA ARG A 19 -32.25 -92.97 -49.06
C ARG A 19 -32.55 -91.57 -49.57
N TRP A 20 -33.38 -91.45 -50.61
CA TRP A 20 -33.77 -90.16 -51.18
C TRP A 20 -34.56 -89.29 -50.21
N ASP A 21 -35.51 -89.87 -49.48
CA ASP A 21 -36.26 -89.16 -48.45
C ASP A 21 -35.33 -88.68 -47.33
N SER A 22 -34.37 -89.51 -46.93
CA SER A 22 -33.37 -89.14 -45.92
C SER A 22 -32.47 -88.00 -46.39
N THR A 23 -32.01 -88.02 -47.64
CA THR A 23 -31.19 -86.94 -48.20
C THR A 23 -32.00 -85.65 -48.35
N ASN A 24 -33.23 -85.73 -48.87
CA ASN A 24 -34.09 -84.57 -49.05
C ASN A 24 -34.48 -83.96 -47.69
N TYR A 25 -34.76 -84.79 -46.70
CA TYR A 25 -35.00 -84.34 -45.32
C TYR A 25 -33.78 -83.61 -44.75
N ASN A 26 -32.58 -84.17 -44.92
CA ASN A 26 -31.35 -83.55 -44.44
C ASN A 26 -31.04 -82.23 -45.16
N ASP A 27 -31.26 -82.16 -46.46
CA ASP A 27 -31.08 -80.94 -47.26
C ASP A 27 -32.09 -79.86 -46.89
N HIS A 28 -33.36 -80.23 -46.72
CA HIS A 28 -34.40 -79.32 -46.23
C HIS A 28 -34.02 -78.78 -44.84
N ARG A 29 -33.62 -79.65 -43.91
CA ARG A 29 -33.17 -79.22 -42.57
C ARG A 29 -31.95 -78.31 -42.65
N ARG A 30 -31.01 -78.55 -43.56
CA ARG A 30 -29.87 -77.67 -43.80
C ARG A 30 -30.33 -76.28 -44.26
N ARG A 31 -31.23 -76.22 -45.26
CA ARG A 31 -31.79 -74.95 -45.79
C ARG A 31 -32.54 -74.17 -44.71
N VAL A 32 -33.35 -74.85 -43.91
CA VAL A 32 -34.08 -74.23 -42.78
C VAL A 32 -33.11 -73.67 -41.75
N ARG A 33 -32.04 -74.40 -41.38
CA ARG A 33 -31.02 -73.89 -40.44
C ARG A 33 -30.24 -72.71 -40.99
N SER A 34 -29.95 -72.70 -42.29
CA SER A 34 -29.19 -71.63 -42.94
C SER A 34 -30.04 -70.43 -43.36
N ALA A 35 -31.36 -70.50 -43.24
CA ALA A 35 -32.25 -69.43 -43.62
C ALA A 35 -32.06 -68.23 -42.66
N LYS A 36 -31.67 -67.08 -43.23
CA LYS A 36 -31.53 -65.82 -42.48
C LYS A 36 -32.90 -65.16 -42.33
N SER A 37 -33.14 -64.48 -41.21
CA SER A 37 -34.34 -63.66 -41.02
C SER A 37 -34.33 -62.48 -42.01
N MET A 38 -35.46 -62.25 -42.67
CA MET A 38 -35.61 -61.15 -43.64
C MET A 38 -35.82 -59.79 -42.96
N VAL A 39 -36.31 -59.80 -41.72
CA VAL A 39 -36.59 -58.60 -40.92
C VAL A 39 -35.59 -58.53 -39.77
N ASP A 40 -35.06 -57.32 -39.54
CA ASP A 40 -34.25 -57.06 -38.36
C ASP A 40 -35.15 -57.10 -37.11
N THR A 41 -34.78 -57.96 -36.17
CA THR A 41 -35.48 -58.14 -34.89
C THR A 41 -34.63 -57.62 -33.72
N ARG A 42 -33.52 -56.93 -34.00
CA ARG A 42 -32.66 -56.34 -32.97
C ARG A 42 -33.37 -55.19 -32.27
N ALA A 43 -33.03 -55.03 -30.99
CA ALA A 43 -33.48 -53.89 -30.21
C ALA A 43 -32.89 -52.58 -30.79
N PRO A 44 -33.66 -51.48 -30.81
CA PRO A 44 -33.16 -50.19 -31.24
C PRO A 44 -32.04 -49.68 -30.33
N GLN A 45 -31.22 -48.77 -30.84
CA GLN A 45 -30.13 -48.16 -30.08
C GLN A 45 -30.67 -47.33 -28.91
N THR A 46 -30.20 -47.66 -27.70
CA THR A 46 -30.51 -46.88 -26.49
C THR A 46 -29.51 -45.73 -26.33
N TYR A 47 -30.00 -44.52 -26.10
CA TYR A 47 -29.17 -43.35 -25.84
C TYR A 47 -29.04 -43.07 -24.34
N VAL A 48 -27.82 -42.78 -23.89
CA VAL A 48 -27.50 -42.52 -22.48
C VAL A 48 -28.34 -41.38 -21.89
N HIS A 49 -28.59 -40.32 -22.67
CA HIS A 49 -29.35 -39.15 -22.22
C HIS A 49 -30.83 -39.43 -21.93
N MET A 50 -31.39 -40.55 -22.41
CA MET A 50 -32.76 -40.96 -22.07
C MET A 50 -32.85 -41.56 -20.66
N HIS A 51 -31.78 -42.21 -20.20
CA HIS A 51 -31.72 -42.86 -18.88
C HIS A 51 -31.03 -41.97 -17.84
N LEU A 52 -30.13 -41.08 -18.27
CA LEU A 52 -29.33 -40.22 -17.40
C LEU A 52 -29.43 -38.76 -17.82
N LYS A 53 -29.88 -37.91 -16.89
CA LYS A 53 -29.89 -36.46 -17.05
C LYS A 53 -28.52 -35.89 -16.68
N LEU A 54 -27.55 -36.01 -17.59
CA LEU A 54 -26.15 -35.60 -17.39
C LEU A 54 -26.01 -34.16 -16.87
N LYS A 55 -26.76 -33.20 -17.43
CA LYS A 55 -26.73 -31.80 -16.98
C LYS A 55 -27.21 -31.62 -15.55
N LYS A 56 -28.20 -32.41 -15.11
CA LYS A 56 -28.68 -32.37 -13.73
C LYS A 56 -27.60 -32.87 -12.77
N LEU A 57 -26.96 -33.99 -13.12
CA LEU A 57 -25.87 -34.58 -12.33
C LEU A 57 -24.69 -33.61 -12.23
N GLN A 58 -24.31 -32.97 -13.33
CA GLN A 58 -23.28 -31.94 -13.34
C GLN A 58 -23.60 -30.77 -12.41
N LEU A 59 -24.83 -30.23 -12.46
CA LEU A 59 -25.23 -29.11 -11.59
C LEU A 59 -25.24 -29.51 -10.10
N GLU A 60 -25.62 -30.75 -9.79
CA GLU A 60 -25.56 -31.28 -8.44
C GLU A 60 -24.10 -31.39 -7.95
N GLU A 61 -23.18 -31.87 -8.79
CA GLU A 61 -21.75 -31.95 -8.50
C GLU A 61 -21.12 -30.56 -8.30
N GLU A 62 -21.41 -29.60 -9.17
CA GLU A 62 -20.93 -28.20 -9.04
C GLU A 62 -21.43 -27.54 -7.75
N LYS A 63 -22.71 -27.78 -7.40
CA LYS A 63 -23.28 -27.31 -6.14
C LYS A 63 -22.57 -27.93 -4.94
N MET A 64 -22.33 -29.24 -4.96
CA MET A 64 -21.62 -29.93 -3.88
C MET A 64 -20.17 -29.45 -3.76
N SER A 65 -19.46 -29.26 -4.88
CA SER A 65 -18.10 -28.70 -4.89
C SER A 65 -18.04 -27.29 -4.28
N THR A 66 -19.06 -26.48 -4.53
CA THR A 66 -19.17 -25.14 -3.95
C THR A 66 -19.36 -25.22 -2.44
N ILE A 67 -20.30 -26.04 -1.99
CA ILE A 67 -20.57 -26.26 -0.55
C ILE A 67 -19.31 -26.79 0.16
N GLU A 68 -18.59 -27.74 -0.43
CA GLU A 68 -17.36 -28.30 0.15
C GLU A 68 -16.24 -27.27 0.26
N ARG A 69 -16.05 -26.44 -0.78
CA ARG A 69 -15.07 -25.35 -0.76
C ARG A 69 -15.39 -24.33 0.32
N ASP A 70 -16.65 -23.93 0.41
CA ASP A 70 -17.11 -22.95 1.40
C ASP A 70 -16.99 -23.51 2.82
N ASN A 71 -17.36 -24.79 3.02
CA ASN A 71 -17.18 -25.48 4.30
C ASN A 71 -15.70 -25.58 4.68
N ARG A 72 -14.80 -25.86 3.74
CA ARG A 72 -13.36 -25.88 3.99
C ARG A 72 -12.85 -24.52 4.45
N ILE A 73 -13.21 -23.46 3.74
CA ILE A 73 -12.81 -22.08 4.10
C ILE A 73 -13.39 -21.71 5.46
N LEU A 74 -14.64 -22.06 5.74
CA LEU A 74 -15.28 -21.80 7.02
C LEU A 74 -14.55 -22.51 8.15
N LEU A 75 -14.24 -23.80 7.99
CA LEU A 75 -13.53 -24.59 8.99
C LEU A 75 -12.11 -24.07 9.22
N GLU A 76 -11.41 -23.65 8.18
CA GLU A 76 -10.09 -23.01 8.29
C GLU A 76 -10.17 -21.72 9.11
N LYS A 77 -11.14 -20.85 8.80
CA LYS A 77 -11.39 -19.61 9.56
C LYS A 77 -11.77 -19.89 11.01
N MET A 78 -12.65 -20.87 11.26
CA MET A 78 -13.04 -21.29 12.61
C MET A 78 -11.83 -21.82 13.40
N SER A 79 -11.01 -22.68 12.77
CA SER A 79 -9.76 -23.19 13.36
C SER A 79 -8.81 -22.04 13.73
N LEU A 80 -8.65 -21.06 12.83
CA LEU A 80 -7.84 -19.88 13.10
C LEU A 80 -8.38 -19.06 14.29
N VAL A 81 -9.69 -18.83 14.36
CA VAL A 81 -10.33 -18.12 15.48
C VAL A 81 -10.13 -18.88 16.80
N MET A 82 -10.35 -20.19 16.79
CA MET A 82 -10.16 -21.07 17.95
C MET A 82 -8.70 -21.04 18.44
N ARG A 83 -7.73 -21.11 17.52
CA ARG A 83 -6.29 -21.05 17.84
C ARG A 83 -5.89 -19.68 18.41
N THR A 84 -6.39 -18.60 17.83
CA THR A 84 -5.99 -17.22 18.16
C THR A 84 -6.82 -16.63 19.33
N ARG A 85 -7.75 -17.40 19.91
CA ARG A 85 -8.65 -16.99 21.02
C ARG A 85 -9.53 -15.75 20.71
N GLY A 86 -9.80 -15.48 19.42
CA GLY A 86 -10.73 -14.42 19.02
C GLY A 86 -10.31 -12.99 19.39
N ARG A 87 -9.01 -12.66 19.38
CA ARG A 87 -8.59 -11.24 19.48
C ARG A 87 -9.10 -10.48 18.26
N VAL A 88 -10.00 -9.52 18.48
CA VAL A 88 -10.45 -8.57 17.46
C VAL A 88 -9.32 -7.56 17.23
N ASP A 89 -8.70 -7.61 16.07
CA ASP A 89 -7.77 -6.59 15.61
C ASP A 89 -8.56 -5.41 15.05
N ASN A 90 -8.90 -4.45 15.91
CA ASN A 90 -9.47 -3.16 15.48
C ASN A 90 -8.44 -2.27 14.74
N LYS A 91 -7.44 -2.85 14.08
CA LYS A 91 -6.51 -2.14 13.19
C LYS A 91 -7.04 -2.25 11.78
N ASN A 92 -7.81 -1.26 11.39
CA ASN A 92 -8.18 -1.06 10.00
C ASN A 92 -7.03 -0.31 9.31
N ASP A 93 -6.16 -1.03 8.60
CA ASP A 93 -5.09 -0.44 7.77
C ASP A 93 -5.65 0.19 6.48
N TYR A 94 -6.82 0.83 6.58
CA TYR A 94 -7.45 1.51 5.47
C TYR A 94 -6.76 2.85 5.23
N GLU A 95 -5.97 2.93 4.17
CA GLU A 95 -5.43 4.20 3.69
C GLU A 95 -6.58 5.09 3.17
N TYR A 96 -6.78 6.25 3.79
CA TYR A 96 -7.77 7.21 3.34
C TYR A 96 -7.42 7.74 1.95
N ARG A 97 -8.15 7.29 0.92
CA ARG A 97 -8.02 7.77 -0.45
C ARG A 97 -8.80 9.06 -0.63
N SER A 98 -8.10 10.19 -0.62
CA SER A 98 -8.67 11.48 -1.03
C SER A 98 -8.67 11.60 -2.56
N LEU A 99 -9.81 11.95 -3.15
CA LEU A 99 -9.93 12.28 -4.58
C LEU A 99 -8.95 13.40 -5.01
N ASN A 100 -8.59 14.29 -4.07
CA ASN A 100 -7.70 15.43 -4.32
C ASN A 100 -6.21 15.12 -4.10
N ARG A 101 -5.84 13.87 -3.81
CA ARG A 101 -4.45 13.48 -3.53
C ARG A 101 -3.51 13.86 -4.68
N GLU A 102 -3.90 13.55 -5.91
CA GLU A 102 -3.07 13.85 -7.09
C GLU A 102 -2.92 15.34 -7.33
N LYS A 103 -4.00 16.12 -7.19
CA LYS A 103 -3.96 17.58 -7.32
C LYS A 103 -3.03 18.20 -6.28
N ARG A 104 -3.14 17.75 -5.01
CA ARG A 104 -2.26 18.20 -3.93
C ARG A 104 -0.79 17.85 -4.20
N GLN A 105 -0.53 16.65 -4.72
CA GLN A 105 0.83 16.21 -5.05
C GLN A 105 1.44 17.03 -6.20
N LYS A 106 0.65 17.35 -7.24
CA LYS A 106 1.09 18.22 -8.34
C LYS A 106 1.38 19.65 -7.89
N GLU A 107 0.51 20.23 -7.07
CA GLU A 107 0.75 21.55 -6.48
C GLU A 107 1.98 21.56 -5.56
N LEU A 108 2.17 20.52 -4.75
CA LEU A 108 3.36 20.40 -3.91
C LEU A 108 4.63 20.43 -4.77
N LEU A 109 4.69 19.63 -5.85
CA LEU A 109 5.84 19.60 -6.76
C LEU A 109 6.08 20.96 -7.44
N ARG A 110 5.00 21.65 -7.82
CA ARG A 110 5.08 23.00 -8.41
C ARG A 110 5.69 23.98 -7.41
N VAL A 111 5.13 24.06 -6.20
CA VAL A 111 5.61 24.96 -5.14
C VAL A 111 7.05 24.64 -4.77
N THR A 112 7.41 23.36 -4.64
CA THR A 112 8.79 22.96 -4.35
C THR A 112 9.75 23.42 -5.44
N ARG A 113 9.39 23.28 -6.73
CA ARG A 113 10.22 23.75 -7.84
C ARG A 113 10.38 25.27 -7.83
N GLU A 114 9.28 26.01 -7.62
CA GLU A 114 9.31 27.47 -7.52
C GLU A 114 10.19 27.94 -6.35
N ASN A 115 10.08 27.28 -5.19
CA ASN A 115 10.91 27.55 -4.01
C ASN A 115 12.39 27.27 -4.28
N GLN A 116 12.72 26.19 -5.00
CA GLN A 116 14.11 25.91 -5.40
C GLN A 116 14.67 27.01 -6.30
N HIS A 117 13.89 27.53 -7.25
CA HIS A 117 14.32 28.65 -8.10
C HIS A 117 14.48 29.96 -7.31
N ILE A 118 13.63 30.23 -6.33
CA ILE A 118 13.78 31.38 -5.43
C ILE A 118 15.06 31.23 -4.61
N LEU A 119 15.29 30.07 -4.02
CA LEU A 119 16.49 29.78 -3.23
C LEU A 119 17.76 29.95 -4.07
N ALA A 120 17.77 29.43 -5.29
CA ALA A 120 18.89 29.61 -6.22
C ALA A 120 19.16 31.11 -6.50
N ARG A 121 18.12 31.91 -6.72
CA ARG A 121 18.28 33.36 -6.94
C ARG A 121 18.82 34.09 -5.71
N ILE A 122 18.31 33.77 -4.52
CA ILE A 122 18.78 34.38 -3.26
C ILE A 122 20.24 34.01 -3.00
N THR A 123 20.60 32.75 -3.21
CA THR A 123 21.97 32.25 -2.95
C THR A 123 22.99 32.73 -3.98
N MET A 124 22.60 32.86 -5.25
CA MET A 124 23.48 33.38 -6.31
C MET A 124 23.69 34.90 -6.23
N ARG A 125 22.79 35.64 -5.59
CA ARG A 125 22.91 37.09 -5.46
C ARG A 125 23.99 37.43 -4.44
N GLU A 126 25.10 37.98 -4.92
CA GLU A 126 26.13 38.53 -4.03
C GLU A 126 25.60 39.76 -3.28
N PRO A 127 26.04 39.99 -2.03
CA PRO A 127 25.73 41.22 -1.30
C PRO A 127 26.26 42.46 -2.05
N ASP A 128 25.39 43.46 -2.24
CA ASP A 128 25.78 44.72 -2.90
C ASP A 128 26.78 45.54 -2.06
N TYR A 129 26.82 45.30 -0.74
CA TYR A 129 27.75 45.96 0.16
C TYR A 129 28.90 45.05 0.56
N SER A 130 30.13 45.57 0.43
CA SER A 130 31.33 44.90 0.89
C SER A 130 31.67 45.40 2.29
N HIS A 131 31.49 44.56 3.31
CA HIS A 131 31.89 44.89 4.68
C HIS A 131 33.35 45.34 4.79
N ARG A 132 34.23 44.80 3.94
CA ARG A 132 35.63 45.22 3.88
C ARG A 132 35.79 46.66 3.39
N LYS A 133 35.02 47.07 2.37
CA LYS A 133 35.03 48.46 1.89
C LYS A 133 34.44 49.41 2.93
N TRP A 134 33.32 49.03 3.54
CA TRP A 134 32.69 49.83 4.59
C TRP A 134 33.59 50.02 5.80
N GLU A 135 34.31 48.98 6.22
CA GLU A 135 35.30 49.08 7.30
C GLU A 135 36.44 50.06 6.93
N GLN A 136 36.94 50.00 5.70
CA GLN A 136 37.97 50.93 5.22
C GLN A 136 37.47 52.38 5.16
N GLU A 137 36.26 52.60 4.65
CA GLU A 137 35.62 53.91 4.59
C GLU A 137 35.35 54.46 6.00
N TRP A 138 34.88 53.60 6.90
CA TRP A 138 34.68 53.94 8.31
C TRP A 138 35.99 54.37 8.99
N GLN A 139 37.07 53.62 8.80
CA GLN A 139 38.39 53.98 9.33
C GLN A 139 38.92 55.31 8.76
N GLN A 140 38.66 55.59 7.48
CA GLN A 140 39.01 56.88 6.88
C GLN A 140 38.18 58.02 7.45
N ALA A 141 36.87 57.82 7.60
CA ALA A 141 35.96 58.77 8.22
C ALA A 141 36.33 59.03 9.69
N GLU A 142 36.73 58.00 10.44
CA GLU A 142 37.19 58.13 11.82
C GLU A 142 38.48 58.95 11.91
N LYS A 143 39.45 58.71 11.02
CA LYS A 143 40.66 59.54 10.91
C LYS A 143 40.33 60.99 10.59
N LEU A 144 39.46 61.24 9.62
CA LEU A 144 39.02 62.59 9.26
C LEU A 144 38.30 63.28 10.43
N MET A 145 37.42 62.56 11.12
CA MET A 145 36.69 63.07 12.27
C MET A 145 37.64 63.42 13.43
N ASN A 146 38.66 62.59 13.69
CA ASN A 146 39.71 62.88 14.66
C ASN A 146 40.55 64.11 14.27
N ASN A 147 40.81 64.31 12.97
CA ASN A 147 41.59 65.44 12.46
C ASN A 147 40.81 66.77 12.47
N ILE A 148 39.51 66.73 12.17
CA ILE A 148 38.64 67.92 12.11
C ILE A 148 38.09 68.27 13.51
N GLY A 149 38.05 67.29 14.41
CA GLY A 149 37.52 67.45 15.76
C GLY A 149 38.33 68.43 16.62
N ARG A 150 37.64 69.44 17.17
CA ARG A 150 38.25 70.41 18.12
C ARG A 150 38.69 69.77 19.44
N TYR A 151 38.08 68.65 19.82
CA TYR A 151 38.35 67.94 21.06
C TYR A 151 38.57 66.44 20.79
N PRO A 152 39.50 65.76 21.49
CA PRO A 152 39.81 64.35 21.25
C PRO A 152 38.60 63.43 21.38
N GLN A 153 38.52 62.40 20.54
CA GLN A 153 37.44 61.41 20.61
C GLN A 153 37.41 60.76 22.01
N ASN A 154 36.24 60.79 22.67
CA ASN A 154 36.01 60.39 24.07
C ASN A 154 36.50 61.36 25.17
N TRP A 155 36.77 62.64 24.89
CA TRP A 155 37.17 63.61 25.91
C TRP A 155 36.17 63.73 27.08
N TRP A 156 34.86 63.60 26.80
CA TRP A 156 33.80 63.64 27.82
C TRP A 156 33.87 62.48 28.80
N LYS A 157 34.38 61.30 28.40
CA LYS A 157 34.56 60.15 29.32
C LYS A 157 35.63 60.42 30.37
N VAL A 158 36.68 61.17 30.01
CA VAL A 158 37.71 61.60 30.96
C VAL A 158 37.13 62.59 31.96
N VAL A 159 36.34 63.56 31.49
CA VAL A 159 35.65 64.54 32.33
C VAL A 159 34.67 63.85 33.28
N GLU A 160 33.91 62.86 32.79
CA GLU A 160 32.95 62.09 33.59
C GLU A 160 33.63 61.25 34.67
N LYS A 161 34.77 60.62 34.33
CA LYS A 161 35.59 59.86 35.29
C LYS A 161 36.17 60.76 36.37
N GLN A 162 36.55 62.01 36.02
CA GLN A 162 36.96 63.02 36.99
C GLN A 162 35.79 63.51 37.86
N ARG A 163 34.60 63.74 37.28
CA ARG A 163 33.36 64.06 38.02
C ARG A 163 32.99 62.98 39.03
N LYS A 164 32.99 61.71 38.60
CA LYS A 164 32.72 60.54 39.46
C LYS A 164 33.77 60.40 40.58
N LYS A 165 35.05 60.68 40.31
CA LYS A 165 36.10 60.74 41.35
C LYS A 165 35.88 61.89 42.34
N LYS A 166 35.40 63.04 41.88
CA LYS A 166 35.08 64.20 42.73
C LYS A 166 33.87 63.91 43.64
N GLN A 167 32.78 63.37 43.08
CA GLN A 167 31.61 62.92 43.85
C GLN A 167 31.96 61.84 44.89
N LYS A 168 32.86 60.90 44.56
CA LYS A 168 33.34 59.88 45.51
C LYS A 168 34.26 60.43 46.61
N ARG A 169 34.88 61.60 46.39
CA ARG A 169 35.67 62.31 47.42
C ARG A 169 34.76 63.17 48.30
N GLU A 170 33.75 63.82 47.72
CA GLU A 170 32.75 64.60 48.45
C GLU A 170 31.83 63.72 49.32
N SER A 171 31.46 62.52 48.87
CA SER A 171 30.72 61.54 49.69
C SER A 171 31.56 60.90 50.82
N LYS A 172 32.89 61.07 50.80
CA LYS A 172 33.79 60.65 51.89
C LYS A 172 34.04 61.74 52.93
N SER A 173 33.67 62.99 52.66
CA SER A 173 33.88 64.14 53.55
C SER A 173 32.61 64.70 54.21
N ALA A 174 31.45 64.08 53.98
CA ALA A 174 30.21 64.41 54.70
C ALA A 174 30.07 63.58 55.98
N PRO A 175 29.78 64.16 57.16
CA PRO A 175 29.50 63.42 58.38
C PRO A 175 28.16 62.68 58.27
N THR A 176 28.13 61.44 58.75
CA THR A 176 26.97 60.56 58.75
C THR A 176 25.88 61.04 59.70
N GLU A 177 24.67 61.28 59.19
CA GLU A 177 23.43 61.02 59.93
C GLU A 177 22.63 59.96 59.18
N ALA A 178 22.29 58.91 59.90
CA ALA A 178 21.46 57.82 59.44
C ALA A 178 20.01 58.12 59.81
N THR A 179 19.11 58.07 58.82
CA THR A 179 17.71 57.68 59.04
C THR A 179 17.26 56.76 57.92
N SER A 180 16.55 55.71 58.33
CA SER A 180 15.93 54.68 57.52
C SER A 180 14.75 55.20 56.70
N SER A 181 14.56 54.68 55.50
CA SER A 181 13.31 53.99 55.10
C SER A 181 13.37 53.59 53.62
N ASP A 182 12.99 52.35 53.37
CA ASP A 182 12.67 51.79 52.05
C ASP A 182 11.73 52.69 51.24
N GLU A 183 11.98 52.83 49.93
CA GLU A 183 11.00 52.53 48.88
C GLU A 183 11.60 52.63 47.45
N LYS A 184 11.63 51.47 46.79
CA LYS A 184 11.39 51.20 45.36
C LYS A 184 11.28 52.41 44.41
N THR A 185 12.22 52.49 43.47
CA THR A 185 11.94 53.00 42.11
C THR A 185 12.58 52.11 41.05
N ILE A 186 11.80 51.90 40.00
CA ILE A 186 11.92 50.92 38.94
C ILE A 186 12.94 51.42 37.91
N GLU A 187 14.10 50.76 37.79
CA GLU A 187 14.94 50.90 36.60
C GLU A 187 14.53 49.86 35.56
N LYS A 188 13.80 50.37 34.56
CA LYS A 188 13.45 49.67 33.33
C LYS A 188 14.71 49.58 32.47
N SER A 189 15.43 48.47 32.59
CA SER A 189 16.40 48.02 31.60
C SER A 189 15.66 47.66 30.32
N THR A 190 15.64 48.56 29.34
CA THR A 190 15.39 48.16 27.94
C THR A 190 16.67 47.56 27.40
N GLU A 191 16.90 46.30 27.74
CA GLU A 191 17.68 45.37 26.92
C GLU A 191 16.67 44.62 26.05
N ASP A 192 16.70 44.84 24.74
CA ASP A 192 15.92 44.07 23.77
C ASP A 192 16.36 42.60 23.77
N PRO A 193 15.48 41.62 24.09
CA PRO A 193 15.80 40.21 23.99
C PRO A 193 15.19 39.67 22.68
N VAL A 194 15.85 39.89 21.54
CA VAL A 194 15.44 39.26 20.27
C VAL A 194 16.56 38.42 19.63
N ALA A 195 17.79 38.41 20.15
CA ALA A 195 18.92 37.77 19.48
C ALA A 195 19.37 36.39 20.02
N LYS A 196 18.60 35.70 20.87
CA LYS A 196 19.06 34.42 21.47
C LYS A 196 18.07 33.25 21.50
N ALA A 197 17.00 33.28 20.72
CA ALA A 197 16.01 32.19 20.64
C ALA A 197 16.00 31.44 19.29
N VAL A 198 16.91 31.74 18.35
CA VAL A 198 16.97 31.07 17.03
C VAL A 198 18.12 30.06 16.93
N SER A 199 19.07 30.02 17.88
CA SER A 199 20.25 29.15 17.77
C SER A 199 20.16 27.79 18.49
N GLU A 200 19.05 27.46 19.16
CA GLU A 200 18.90 26.18 19.89
C GLU A 200 17.81 25.26 19.35
N LYS A 201 17.07 25.65 18.28
CA LYS A 201 16.09 24.76 17.61
C LYS A 201 16.55 24.21 16.27
N THR A 202 17.76 24.54 15.80
CA THR A 202 18.32 24.05 14.54
C THR A 202 19.27 22.87 14.70
N ALA A 203 19.44 22.32 15.92
CA ALA A 203 20.37 21.23 16.20
C ALA A 203 19.71 19.86 16.49
N GLU A 204 18.38 19.75 16.53
CA GLU A 204 17.68 18.47 16.76
C GLU A 204 16.95 17.90 15.53
N GLU A 205 17.08 18.51 14.35
CA GLU A 205 16.41 18.01 13.12
C GLU A 205 17.39 17.53 12.03
N THR A 206 18.65 17.30 12.40
CA THR A 206 19.63 16.61 11.55
C THR A 206 20.44 15.59 12.35
N ALA A 207 19.80 14.45 12.63
CA ALA A 207 20.45 13.15 12.86
C ALA A 207 19.44 12.04 12.56
#